data_AF-A0A970N3T8-F1
#
_entry.id   AF-A0A970N3T8-F1
#
_cell.length_a   1.000
_cell.length_b   1.000
_cell.length_c   1.000
_cell.angle_alpha   90.00
_cell.angle_beta   90.00
_cell.angle_gamma   90.00
#
_symmetry.space_group_name_H-M   'P 1'
#
loop_
_entity.id
_entity.type
_entity.pdbx_description
1 polymer ?
#
loop_
_entity_poly.entity_id
_entity_poly.type
_entity_poly.pdbx_seq_one_letter_code
_entity_poly.pdbx_strand_id
1 'polypeptide(L)'
;MRKSKKTLTLVAGLIATFALSACDGPSFSNEGHILTYTGASGVEYHYSSGELFANYLNSSNNISTLFDSVYKVVVRNYFEEDDKGKESYPDIKKGADNDVAGVKSKAESAAEDNGTKYKDEFEKQLKTYNVEDEDQLWEHFVYQRMTSEFEDQFYDDNIEFIRDAKKEDVDNTLKYSGYLEKMSPYHVRHILVKVGAQDSALYDGKITEAEAKKLANVGQNLALGDETFGALAQLYSEDTGSAEKFGDLGIMSVGTSFINEFKLGVYAYEGIYNTVLSVEAKDGLEISDEMKDDYLNALDHNEIATIPYEAFLKLQDYSEVTKDEDSFLVNEGNEFFYPRNVIFNKYFNRHDVSVVTPNKLVDSTVVGGAVTNEDFAGEYDANYAALPGFQHVDGLNLDVNGDGQVDLNDKVLTTKSGKVILAVRGGSSGDSGYQGFHFISVERSAFEETVNGVSLSEYYTTYYPGQNKYPVYTSEDPQYVAGLKNYKPTYVNFLDQQVKDYKARAESVEGEIKGFDNNLKYYIYEKLVADQKIKFNEELTYVNNSGDEVSIDLNTTLANWISVNRQKADYDTRKAWEENWHDYVEFLEQQKALRVPGKLLSEVCAKEYELPEGAKTDALWIKGGACYNDK
;
A
#
# COMPACT_ATOMS: atom_id res chain seq x y z
N MET A 1 -16.67 -15.48 -43.89
CA MET A 1 -17.87 -14.80 -43.32
C MET A 1 -17.66 -14.28 -41.89
N ARG A 2 -16.45 -13.80 -41.51
CA ARG A 2 -16.15 -13.32 -40.15
C ARG A 2 -16.27 -11.79 -39.95
N LYS A 3 -16.42 -11.01 -41.03
CA LYS A 3 -16.47 -9.53 -40.99
C LYS A 3 -17.86 -8.95 -40.67
N SER A 4 -18.96 -9.71 -40.81
CA SER A 4 -20.33 -9.18 -40.64
C SER A 4 -20.88 -9.24 -39.21
N LYS A 5 -20.31 -10.03 -38.31
CA LYS A 5 -20.85 -10.20 -36.94
C LYS A 5 -20.45 -9.06 -35.98
N LYS A 6 -19.26 -8.47 -36.12
CA LYS A 6 -18.79 -7.35 -35.24
C LYS A 6 -19.54 -6.04 -35.48
N THR A 7 -19.88 -5.73 -36.73
CA THR A 7 -20.70 -4.55 -37.08
C THR A 7 -22.12 -4.69 -36.56
N LEU A 8 -22.65 -5.92 -36.47
CA LEU A 8 -24.00 -6.20 -35.98
C LEU A 8 -24.17 -5.93 -34.48
N THR A 9 -23.14 -6.17 -33.66
CA THR A 9 -23.20 -5.96 -32.21
C THR A 9 -23.20 -4.47 -31.83
N LEU A 10 -22.40 -3.66 -32.54
CA LEU A 10 -22.38 -2.20 -32.40
C LEU A 10 -23.70 -1.56 -32.87
N VAL A 11 -24.27 -2.07 -33.97
CA VAL A 11 -25.59 -1.66 -34.48
C VAL A 11 -26.74 -2.13 -33.58
N ALA A 12 -26.63 -3.30 -32.95
CA ALA A 12 -27.65 -3.82 -32.02
C ALA A 12 -27.70 -3.03 -30.70
N GLY A 13 -26.55 -2.61 -30.16
CA GLY A 13 -26.49 -1.71 -29.01
C GLY A 13 -27.10 -0.33 -29.30
N LEU A 14 -26.96 0.12 -30.55
CA LEU A 14 -27.57 1.35 -31.05
C LEU A 14 -29.10 1.29 -31.18
N ILE A 15 -29.67 0.12 -31.45
CA ILE A 15 -31.13 -0.04 -31.62
C ILE A 15 -31.84 -0.15 -30.26
N ALA A 16 -31.18 -0.68 -29.23
CA ALA A 16 -31.78 -0.90 -27.91
C ALA A 16 -32.13 0.40 -27.15
N THR A 17 -31.44 1.51 -27.42
CA THR A 17 -31.66 2.81 -26.77
C THR A 17 -32.89 3.57 -27.28
N PHE A 18 -33.32 3.33 -28.52
CA PHE A 18 -34.47 4.03 -29.14
C PHE A 18 -35.81 3.29 -28.99
N ALA A 19 -35.79 2.00 -28.63
CA ALA A 19 -36.98 1.16 -28.57
C ALA A 19 -37.92 1.45 -27.37
N LEU A 20 -37.56 2.36 -26.46
CA LEU A 20 -38.31 2.61 -25.22
C LEU A 20 -39.34 3.77 -25.31
N SER A 21 -39.44 4.50 -26.42
CA SER A 21 -40.32 5.70 -26.51
C SER A 21 -41.17 5.84 -27.78
N ALA A 22 -41.25 4.84 -28.67
CA ALA A 22 -42.01 4.93 -29.92
C ALA A 22 -43.22 3.98 -29.94
N CYS A 23 -44.36 4.46 -30.44
CA CYS A 23 -45.59 3.66 -30.61
C CYS A 23 -45.56 2.77 -31.86
N ASP A 24 -44.66 3.03 -32.81
CA ASP A 24 -44.37 2.17 -33.95
C ASP A 24 -42.89 1.76 -33.94
N GLY A 25 -42.63 0.51 -34.27
CA GLY A 25 -41.29 -0.07 -34.26
C GLY A 25 -40.35 0.56 -35.30
N PRO A 26 -39.03 0.50 -35.07
CA PRO A 26 -38.05 1.09 -35.98
C PRO A 26 -38.12 0.47 -37.39
N SER A 27 -38.00 1.29 -38.44
CA SER A 27 -37.93 0.83 -39.83
C SER A 27 -36.64 1.28 -40.52
N PHE A 28 -36.13 0.45 -41.42
CA PHE A 28 -34.93 0.71 -42.23
C PHE A 28 -35.33 1.29 -43.59
N SER A 29 -34.76 2.43 -43.97
CA SER A 29 -35.07 3.18 -45.20
C SER A 29 -33.97 3.02 -46.26
N ASN A 30 -34.34 3.17 -47.53
CA ASN A 30 -33.41 3.14 -48.67
C ASN A 30 -32.85 4.55 -49.02
N GLU A 31 -33.25 5.61 -48.31
CA GLU A 31 -32.91 7.02 -48.62
C GLU A 31 -31.78 7.57 -47.75
N GLY A 32 -30.72 6.78 -47.48
CA GLY A 32 -29.55 7.23 -46.71
C GLY A 32 -29.75 7.27 -45.18
N HIS A 33 -30.96 7.02 -44.69
CA HIS A 33 -31.29 6.86 -43.28
C HIS A 33 -31.45 5.39 -42.92
N ILE A 34 -30.80 4.94 -41.86
CA ILE A 34 -30.90 3.55 -41.38
C ILE A 34 -31.89 3.37 -40.22
N LEU A 35 -32.34 4.45 -39.58
CA LEU A 35 -33.40 4.38 -38.58
C LEU A 35 -34.39 5.51 -38.80
N THR A 36 -35.65 5.16 -39.01
CA THR A 36 -36.77 6.11 -38.95
C THR A 36 -37.73 5.69 -37.84
N TYR A 37 -38.17 6.63 -36.99
CA TYR A 37 -39.26 6.41 -36.04
C TYR A 37 -40.17 7.64 -35.92
N THR A 38 -41.45 7.41 -35.62
CA THR A 38 -42.45 8.47 -35.43
C THR A 38 -42.69 8.68 -33.93
N GLY A 39 -42.42 9.89 -33.43
CA GLY A 39 -42.63 10.24 -32.04
C GLY A 39 -44.12 10.38 -31.69
N ALA A 40 -44.43 10.44 -30.39
CA ALA A 40 -45.81 10.55 -29.88
C ALA A 40 -46.59 11.79 -30.38
N SER A 41 -45.89 12.80 -30.90
CA SER A 41 -46.45 14.01 -31.52
C SER A 41 -46.76 13.86 -33.02
N GLY A 42 -46.49 12.69 -33.62
CA GLY A 42 -46.63 12.46 -35.07
C GLY A 42 -45.46 12.98 -35.91
N VAL A 43 -44.38 13.46 -35.27
CA VAL A 43 -43.16 13.91 -35.95
C VAL A 43 -42.28 12.71 -36.29
N GLU A 44 -41.88 12.58 -37.55
CA GLU A 44 -40.90 11.58 -37.99
C GLU A 44 -39.47 12.05 -37.71
N TYR A 45 -38.65 11.15 -37.16
CA TYR A 45 -37.23 11.34 -36.93
C TYR A 45 -36.47 10.36 -37.82
N HIS A 46 -35.49 10.86 -38.56
CA HIS A 46 -34.63 10.07 -39.43
C HIS A 46 -33.19 10.13 -38.91
N TYR A 47 -32.50 9.00 -38.89
CA TYR A 47 -31.10 8.93 -38.48
C TYR A 47 -30.27 8.17 -39.51
N SER A 48 -29.19 8.80 -39.93
CA SER A 48 -28.11 8.17 -40.71
C SER A 48 -27.22 7.29 -39.82
N SER A 49 -26.34 6.52 -40.45
CA SER A 49 -25.28 5.77 -39.73
C SER A 49 -24.33 6.67 -38.98
N GLY A 50 -23.96 7.81 -39.57
CA GLY A 50 -23.10 8.80 -38.94
C GLY A 50 -23.73 9.36 -37.66
N GLU A 51 -25.03 9.71 -37.70
CA GLU A 51 -25.73 10.26 -36.53
C GLU A 51 -25.93 9.24 -35.42
N LEU A 52 -26.30 8.00 -35.76
CA LEU A 52 -26.39 6.92 -34.78
C LEU A 52 -25.03 6.70 -34.12
N PHE A 53 -23.96 6.62 -34.91
CA PHE A 53 -22.63 6.42 -34.37
C PHE A 53 -22.13 7.63 -33.55
N ALA A 54 -22.39 8.87 -33.96
CA ALA A 54 -22.10 10.05 -33.16
C ALA A 54 -22.84 10.02 -31.82
N ASN A 55 -24.13 9.67 -31.82
CA ASN A 55 -24.93 9.52 -30.62
C ASN A 55 -24.42 8.39 -29.72
N TYR A 56 -23.92 7.30 -30.30
CA TYR A 56 -23.24 6.25 -29.55
C TYR A 56 -22.06 6.82 -28.76
N LEU A 57 -21.22 7.64 -29.39
CA LEU A 57 -20.02 8.20 -28.76
C LEU A 57 -20.30 9.27 -27.70
N ASN A 58 -21.53 9.75 -27.54
CA ASN A 58 -21.88 10.74 -26.50
C ASN A 58 -21.84 10.19 -25.06
N SER A 59 -21.58 8.90 -24.86
CA SER A 59 -21.49 8.27 -23.54
C SER A 59 -20.11 7.65 -23.31
N SER A 60 -19.52 7.92 -22.15
CA SER A 60 -18.23 7.32 -21.74
C SER A 60 -18.26 5.79 -21.78
N ASN A 61 -19.38 5.16 -21.40
CA ASN A 61 -19.52 3.69 -21.43
C ASN A 61 -19.48 3.12 -22.86
N ASN A 62 -20.04 3.87 -23.82
CA ASN A 62 -20.05 3.47 -25.21
C ASN A 62 -18.65 3.65 -25.83
N ILE A 63 -17.92 4.72 -25.49
CA ILE A 63 -16.52 4.88 -25.89
C ILE A 63 -15.65 3.77 -25.28
N SER A 64 -15.88 3.37 -24.02
CA SER A 64 -15.21 2.21 -23.41
C SER A 64 -15.43 0.93 -24.21
N THR A 65 -16.68 0.67 -24.61
CA THR A 65 -17.02 -0.52 -25.40
C THR A 65 -16.37 -0.49 -26.78
N LEU A 66 -16.26 0.70 -27.38
CA LEU A 66 -15.51 0.91 -28.61
C LEU A 66 -14.02 0.64 -28.40
N PHE A 67 -13.42 1.17 -27.33
CA PHE A 67 -12.02 0.92 -26.98
C PHE A 67 -11.74 -0.58 -26.86
N ASP A 68 -12.54 -1.31 -26.06
CA ASP A 68 -12.36 -2.75 -25.87
C ASP A 68 -12.52 -3.51 -27.21
N SER A 69 -13.38 -3.03 -28.10
CA SER A 69 -13.54 -3.60 -29.45
C SER A 69 -12.32 -3.37 -30.34
N VAL A 70 -11.71 -2.18 -30.28
CA VAL A 70 -10.47 -1.85 -30.98
C VAL A 70 -9.31 -2.67 -30.41
N TYR A 71 -9.15 -2.69 -29.09
CA TYR A 71 -8.11 -3.46 -28.40
C TYR A 71 -8.22 -4.96 -28.72
N LYS A 72 -9.44 -5.52 -28.78
CA LYS A 72 -9.66 -6.90 -29.23
C LYS A 72 -9.15 -7.19 -30.63
N VAL A 73 -9.23 -6.22 -31.55
CA VAL A 73 -8.67 -6.37 -32.91
C VAL A 73 -7.15 -6.35 -32.86
N VAL A 74 -6.56 -5.45 -32.07
CA VAL A 74 -5.10 -5.33 -31.88
C VAL A 74 -4.52 -6.65 -31.35
N VAL A 75 -5.07 -7.16 -30.26
CA VAL A 75 -4.66 -8.43 -29.65
C VAL A 75 -4.75 -9.57 -30.66
N ARG A 76 -5.89 -9.73 -31.36
CA ARG A 76 -6.04 -10.81 -32.35
C ARG A 76 -5.04 -10.70 -33.50
N ASN A 77 -4.77 -9.48 -33.97
CA ASN A 77 -3.81 -9.24 -35.03
C ASN A 77 -2.38 -9.63 -34.60
N TYR A 78 -2.02 -9.42 -33.34
CA TYR A 78 -0.74 -9.87 -32.80
C TYR A 78 -0.52 -11.38 -32.98
N PHE A 79 -1.50 -12.22 -32.62
CA PHE A 79 -1.41 -13.67 -32.81
C PHE A 79 -1.50 -14.14 -34.27
N GLU A 80 -1.90 -13.25 -35.18
CA GLU A 80 -1.94 -13.52 -36.62
C GLU A 80 -0.66 -13.09 -37.35
N GLU A 81 0.00 -12.05 -36.88
CA GLU A 81 1.10 -11.38 -37.61
C GLU A 81 2.45 -11.41 -36.89
N ASP A 82 2.49 -11.38 -35.56
CA ASP A 82 3.74 -11.42 -34.78
C ASP A 82 4.25 -12.85 -34.59
N ASP A 83 5.57 -13.05 -34.61
CA ASP A 83 6.17 -14.39 -34.51
C ASP A 83 5.97 -15.01 -33.11
N LYS A 84 6.11 -14.24 -32.02
CA LYS A 84 5.85 -14.73 -30.65
C LYS A 84 4.37 -15.05 -30.44
N GLY A 85 3.50 -14.19 -30.98
CA GLY A 85 2.06 -14.44 -31.01
C GLY A 85 1.70 -15.73 -31.76
N LYS A 86 2.22 -15.92 -32.98
CA LYS A 86 1.99 -17.13 -33.77
C LYS A 86 2.47 -18.40 -33.05
N GLU A 87 3.61 -18.34 -32.37
CA GLU A 87 4.20 -19.47 -31.65
C GLU A 87 3.35 -19.91 -30.46
N SER A 88 2.78 -18.96 -29.71
CA SER A 88 1.93 -19.22 -28.53
C SER A 88 0.47 -19.57 -28.86
N TYR A 89 -0.01 -19.21 -30.06
CA TYR A 89 -1.42 -19.41 -30.44
C TYR A 89 -1.93 -20.87 -30.39
N PRO A 90 -1.15 -21.92 -30.76
CA PRO A 90 -1.57 -23.31 -30.59
C PRO A 90 -1.93 -23.67 -29.14
N ASP A 91 -1.13 -23.23 -28.18
CA ASP A 91 -1.35 -23.52 -26.76
C ASP A 91 -2.55 -22.76 -26.22
N ILE A 92 -2.78 -21.52 -26.69
CA ILE A 92 -4.00 -20.75 -26.40
C ILE A 92 -5.26 -21.51 -26.82
N LYS A 93 -5.29 -22.05 -28.04
CA LYS A 93 -6.46 -22.81 -28.54
C LYS A 93 -6.72 -24.06 -27.70
N LYS A 94 -5.66 -24.79 -27.37
CA LYS A 94 -5.75 -25.97 -26.50
C LYS A 94 -6.24 -25.61 -25.10
N GLY A 95 -5.77 -24.49 -24.55
CA GLY A 95 -6.26 -23.94 -23.28
C GLY A 95 -7.75 -23.62 -23.34
N ALA A 96 -8.21 -22.96 -24.40
CA ALA A 96 -9.61 -22.63 -24.58
C ALA A 96 -10.50 -23.90 -24.74
N ASP A 97 -10.03 -24.92 -25.44
CA ASP A 97 -10.73 -26.22 -25.53
C ASP A 97 -10.92 -26.84 -24.14
N ASN A 98 -9.88 -26.78 -23.29
CA ASN A 98 -9.95 -27.26 -21.91
C ASN A 98 -10.91 -26.44 -21.05
N ASP A 99 -10.96 -25.11 -21.22
CA ASP A 99 -11.89 -24.26 -20.48
C ASP A 99 -13.35 -24.55 -20.87
N VAL A 100 -13.63 -24.70 -22.17
CA VAL A 100 -14.96 -25.13 -22.65
C VAL A 100 -15.32 -26.48 -22.06
N ALA A 101 -14.40 -27.46 -22.09
CA ALA A 101 -14.62 -28.77 -21.48
C ALA A 101 -14.88 -28.65 -19.96
N GLY A 102 -14.19 -27.76 -19.27
CA GLY A 102 -14.42 -27.45 -17.86
C GLY A 102 -15.81 -26.87 -17.60
N VAL A 103 -16.30 -25.96 -18.44
CA VAL A 103 -17.66 -25.42 -18.35
C VAL A 103 -18.71 -26.50 -18.61
N LYS A 104 -18.49 -27.38 -19.60
CA LYS A 104 -19.37 -28.53 -19.86
C LYS A 104 -19.42 -29.46 -18.65
N SER A 105 -18.28 -29.81 -18.08
CA SER A 105 -18.21 -30.65 -16.87
C SER A 105 -18.93 -30.02 -15.69
N LYS A 106 -18.81 -28.69 -15.48
CA LYS A 106 -19.60 -27.97 -14.46
C LYS A 106 -21.10 -28.08 -14.70
N ALA A 107 -21.55 -27.96 -15.94
CA ALA A 107 -22.95 -28.11 -16.30
C ALA A 107 -23.45 -29.57 -16.12
N GLU A 108 -22.61 -30.56 -16.41
CA GLU A 108 -22.90 -31.98 -16.15
C GLU A 108 -23.09 -32.24 -14.66
N SER A 109 -22.13 -31.82 -13.82
CA SER A 109 -22.24 -31.97 -12.36
C SER A 109 -23.46 -31.25 -11.80
N ALA A 110 -23.73 -30.01 -12.24
CA ALA A 110 -24.90 -29.27 -11.80
C ALA A 110 -26.23 -29.93 -12.21
N ALA A 111 -26.27 -30.61 -13.36
CA ALA A 111 -27.45 -31.33 -13.81
C ALA A 111 -27.69 -32.59 -12.97
N GLU A 112 -26.62 -33.31 -12.63
CA GLU A 112 -26.67 -34.47 -11.73
C GLU A 112 -27.12 -34.08 -10.32
N ASP A 113 -26.50 -33.05 -9.75
CA ASP A 113 -26.78 -32.59 -8.37
C ASP A 113 -28.21 -32.03 -8.21
N ASN A 114 -28.69 -31.28 -9.20
CA ASN A 114 -30.01 -30.63 -9.14
C ASN A 114 -31.14 -31.47 -9.75
N GLY A 115 -30.84 -32.62 -10.35
CA GLY A 115 -31.82 -33.44 -11.08
C GLY A 115 -32.41 -32.74 -12.30
N THR A 116 -31.67 -31.84 -12.94
CA THR A 116 -32.08 -31.09 -14.14
C THR A 116 -31.43 -31.67 -15.40
N LYS A 117 -31.67 -31.07 -16.58
CA LYS A 117 -31.04 -31.51 -17.83
C LYS A 117 -29.74 -30.75 -18.06
N TYR A 118 -28.71 -31.46 -18.51
CA TYR A 118 -27.43 -30.86 -18.95
C TYR A 118 -27.63 -29.63 -19.84
N LYS A 119 -28.53 -29.71 -20.83
CA LYS A 119 -28.78 -28.59 -21.76
C LYS A 119 -29.23 -27.33 -21.03
N ASP A 120 -30.10 -27.47 -20.03
CA ASP A 120 -30.65 -26.34 -19.29
C ASP A 120 -29.57 -25.71 -18.39
N GLU A 121 -28.71 -26.53 -17.77
CA GLU A 121 -27.57 -26.03 -16.99
C GLU A 121 -26.47 -25.43 -17.86
N PHE A 122 -26.21 -25.99 -19.04
CA PHE A 122 -25.24 -25.45 -19.99
C PHE A 122 -25.70 -24.09 -20.56
N GLU A 123 -26.99 -23.94 -20.89
CA GLU A 123 -27.55 -22.63 -21.26
C GLU A 123 -27.41 -21.58 -20.15
N LYS A 124 -27.49 -21.97 -18.87
CA LYS A 124 -27.19 -21.06 -17.75
C LYS A 124 -25.70 -20.69 -17.72
N GLN A 125 -24.79 -21.65 -17.92
CA GLN A 125 -23.36 -21.36 -18.01
C GLN A 125 -23.07 -20.38 -19.16
N LEU A 126 -23.61 -20.61 -20.36
CA LEU A 126 -23.45 -19.71 -21.50
C LEU A 126 -23.90 -18.27 -21.18
N LYS A 127 -25.01 -18.11 -20.45
CA LYS A 127 -25.48 -16.80 -19.97
C LYS A 127 -24.51 -16.15 -18.99
N THR A 128 -23.85 -16.91 -18.10
CA THR A 128 -22.80 -16.39 -17.19
C THR A 128 -21.65 -15.74 -17.96
N TYR A 129 -21.29 -16.31 -19.12
CA TYR A 129 -20.24 -15.77 -19.99
C TYR A 129 -20.76 -14.79 -21.06
N ASN A 130 -22.07 -14.49 -21.07
CA ASN A 130 -22.73 -13.64 -22.06
C ASN A 130 -22.50 -14.09 -23.52
N VAL A 131 -22.63 -15.40 -23.76
CA VAL A 131 -22.48 -16.03 -25.08
C VAL A 131 -23.72 -16.86 -25.42
N GLU A 132 -24.00 -17.06 -26.70
CA GLU A 132 -25.21 -17.77 -27.15
C GLU A 132 -24.99 -19.27 -27.36
N ASP A 133 -23.76 -19.67 -27.66
CA ASP A 133 -23.42 -21.03 -28.08
C ASP A 133 -21.98 -21.41 -27.70
N GLU A 134 -21.66 -22.68 -27.88
CA GLU A 134 -20.33 -23.24 -27.56
C GLU A 134 -19.22 -22.60 -28.40
N ASP A 135 -19.46 -22.27 -29.66
CA ASP A 135 -18.46 -21.63 -30.52
C ASP A 135 -18.12 -20.22 -30.01
N GLN A 136 -19.14 -19.48 -29.55
CA GLN A 136 -18.96 -18.17 -28.92
C GLN A 136 -18.28 -18.28 -27.56
N LEU A 137 -18.57 -19.34 -26.78
CA LEU A 137 -17.85 -19.63 -25.53
C LEU A 137 -16.36 -19.92 -25.80
N TRP A 138 -16.06 -20.69 -26.84
CA TRP A 138 -14.69 -20.93 -27.26
C TRP A 138 -13.99 -19.65 -27.69
N GLU A 139 -14.62 -18.83 -28.54
CA GLU A 139 -14.07 -17.52 -28.95
C GLU A 139 -13.89 -16.54 -27.78
N HIS A 140 -14.72 -16.66 -26.73
CA HIS A 140 -14.56 -15.92 -25.48
C HIS A 140 -13.27 -16.34 -24.78
N PHE A 141 -13.07 -17.64 -24.50
CA PHE A 141 -11.86 -18.12 -23.82
C PHE A 141 -10.60 -17.94 -24.65
N VAL A 142 -10.65 -18.15 -25.96
CA VAL A 142 -9.51 -17.85 -26.85
C VAL A 142 -9.11 -16.39 -26.72
N TYR A 143 -10.07 -15.47 -26.77
CA TYR A 143 -9.76 -14.05 -26.63
C TYR A 143 -9.20 -13.72 -25.24
N GLN A 144 -9.78 -14.26 -24.18
CA GLN A 144 -9.33 -14.02 -22.81
C GLN A 144 -7.87 -14.48 -22.60
N ARG A 145 -7.53 -15.66 -23.12
CA ARG A 145 -6.16 -16.20 -23.10
C ARG A 145 -5.21 -15.42 -24.00
N MET A 146 -5.64 -15.01 -25.19
CA MET A 146 -4.86 -14.11 -26.05
C MET A 146 -4.52 -12.81 -25.35
N THR A 147 -5.49 -12.19 -24.67
CA THR A 147 -5.26 -10.93 -23.95
C THR A 147 -4.21 -11.12 -22.86
N SER A 148 -4.33 -12.17 -22.03
CA SER A 148 -3.35 -12.46 -20.99
C SER A 148 -1.94 -12.66 -21.57
N GLU A 149 -1.80 -13.54 -22.55
CA GLU A 149 -0.49 -13.85 -23.15
C GLU A 149 0.12 -12.63 -23.87
N PHE A 150 -0.70 -11.83 -24.54
CA PHE A 150 -0.26 -10.61 -25.20
C PHE A 150 0.24 -9.57 -24.20
N GLU A 151 -0.50 -9.37 -23.11
CA GLU A 151 -0.11 -8.45 -22.03
C GLU A 151 1.18 -8.95 -21.39
N ASP A 152 1.29 -10.23 -21.03
CA ASP A 152 2.50 -10.84 -20.47
C ASP A 152 3.73 -10.66 -21.36
N GLN A 153 3.61 -10.95 -22.67
CA GLN A 153 4.72 -10.77 -23.61
C GLN A 153 5.09 -9.29 -23.79
N PHE A 154 4.10 -8.39 -23.80
CA PHE A 154 4.36 -6.95 -23.83
C PHE A 154 5.09 -6.50 -22.56
N TYR A 155 4.66 -6.97 -21.38
CA TYR A 155 5.33 -6.67 -20.12
C TYR A 155 6.78 -7.15 -20.14
N ASP A 156 7.04 -8.39 -20.53
CA ASP A 156 8.38 -8.97 -20.52
C ASP A 156 9.34 -8.17 -21.42
N ASP A 157 8.85 -7.65 -22.55
CA ASP A 157 9.62 -6.81 -23.47
C ASP A 157 9.80 -5.36 -22.96
N ASN A 158 8.99 -4.91 -21.99
CA ASN A 158 8.94 -3.52 -21.54
C ASN A 158 9.13 -3.32 -20.03
N ILE A 159 9.48 -4.37 -19.28
CA ILE A 159 9.51 -4.38 -17.80
C ILE A 159 10.38 -3.26 -17.22
N GLU A 160 11.54 -2.98 -17.83
CA GLU A 160 12.46 -1.93 -17.40
C GLU A 160 11.80 -0.55 -17.53
N PHE A 161 11.14 -0.27 -18.66
CA PHE A 161 10.38 0.99 -18.85
C PHE A 161 9.19 1.08 -17.88
N ILE A 162 8.42 0.00 -17.73
CA ILE A 162 7.25 -0.03 -16.85
C ILE A 162 7.65 0.18 -15.38
N ARG A 163 8.85 -0.25 -15.00
CA ARG A 163 9.43 0.00 -13.68
C ARG A 163 9.95 1.43 -13.52
N ASP A 164 10.75 1.89 -14.48
CA ASP A 164 11.66 3.04 -14.30
C ASP A 164 11.16 4.37 -14.88
N ALA A 165 10.15 4.36 -15.76
CA ALA A 165 9.71 5.56 -16.45
C ALA A 165 9.29 6.67 -15.48
N LYS A 166 9.82 7.89 -15.66
CA LYS A 166 9.35 9.08 -14.94
C LYS A 166 8.46 9.91 -15.85
N LYS A 167 7.34 10.41 -15.34
CA LYS A 167 6.33 11.13 -16.14
C LYS A 167 6.91 12.34 -16.85
N GLU A 168 7.80 13.07 -16.17
CA GLU A 168 8.38 14.30 -16.68
C GLU A 168 9.66 14.12 -17.49
N ASP A 169 10.11 12.88 -17.70
CA ASP A 169 11.26 12.61 -18.57
C ASP A 169 10.96 13.03 -20.02
N VAL A 170 11.95 13.69 -20.64
CA VAL A 170 11.84 14.21 -22.02
C VAL A 170 11.63 13.09 -23.03
N ASP A 171 12.26 11.94 -22.81
CA ASP A 171 12.15 10.77 -23.69
C ASP A 171 10.86 9.97 -23.46
N ASN A 172 10.12 10.26 -22.37
CA ASN A 172 8.83 9.64 -22.07
C ASN A 172 7.68 10.42 -22.73
N THR A 173 7.55 10.27 -24.05
CA THR A 173 6.49 10.94 -24.83
C THR A 173 5.07 10.51 -24.44
N LEU A 174 4.93 9.36 -23.77
CA LEU A 174 3.65 8.82 -23.31
C LEU A 174 3.22 9.37 -21.95
N LYS A 175 4.09 10.13 -21.27
CA LYS A 175 3.83 10.68 -19.92
C LYS A 175 3.37 9.60 -18.94
N TYR A 176 3.95 8.41 -19.06
CA TYR A 176 3.64 7.26 -18.21
C TYR A 176 4.48 7.28 -16.93
N SER A 177 3.85 7.19 -15.78
CA SER A 177 4.55 6.99 -14.50
C SER A 177 4.79 5.51 -14.25
N GLY A 178 6.06 5.12 -14.23
CA GLY A 178 6.48 3.77 -13.89
C GLY A 178 6.25 3.42 -12.43
N TYR A 179 6.43 2.14 -12.11
CA TYR A 179 6.19 1.59 -10.77
C TYR A 179 6.94 2.36 -9.67
N LEU A 180 8.23 2.67 -9.87
CA LEU A 180 9.05 3.32 -8.85
C LEU A 180 8.55 4.74 -8.53
N GLU A 181 8.10 5.49 -9.54
CA GLU A 181 7.55 6.84 -9.37
C GLU A 181 6.13 6.78 -8.78
N LYS A 182 5.26 5.92 -9.33
CA LYS A 182 3.83 5.90 -8.95
C LYS A 182 3.58 5.26 -7.59
N MET A 183 4.37 4.24 -7.23
CA MET A 183 4.12 3.45 -6.03
C MET A 183 5.04 3.80 -4.86
N SER A 184 6.14 4.53 -5.11
CA SER A 184 7.16 4.87 -4.11
C SER A 184 7.49 3.71 -3.17
N PRO A 185 8.05 2.59 -3.69
CA PRO A 185 8.21 1.36 -2.91
C PRO A 185 9.35 1.45 -1.88
N TYR A 186 9.05 0.99 -0.68
CA TYR A 186 9.95 0.81 0.45
C TYR A 186 10.17 -0.68 0.70
N HIS A 187 11.36 -1.06 1.18
CA HIS A 187 11.58 -2.37 1.75
C HIS A 187 11.69 -2.24 3.26
N VAL A 188 10.76 -2.88 3.97
CA VAL A 188 10.60 -2.70 5.41
C VAL A 188 10.67 -4.03 6.16
N ARG A 189 11.17 -3.96 7.39
CA ARG A 189 11.15 -5.06 8.34
C ARG A 189 10.49 -4.62 9.62
N HIS A 190 10.00 -5.58 10.39
CA HIS A 190 9.49 -5.29 11.72
C HIS A 190 9.78 -6.37 12.76
N ILE A 191 9.59 -5.99 14.02
CA ILE A 191 9.37 -6.90 15.16
C ILE A 191 8.02 -6.52 15.76
N LEU A 192 7.06 -7.45 15.71
CA LEU A 192 5.75 -7.27 16.34
C LEU A 192 5.74 -7.90 17.74
N VAL A 193 5.43 -7.10 18.75
CA VAL A 193 5.04 -7.60 20.08
C VAL A 193 3.54 -7.37 20.25
N LYS A 194 2.75 -8.45 20.28
CA LYS A 194 1.31 -8.40 20.52
C LYS A 194 1.03 -8.01 21.97
N VAL A 195 -0.02 -7.24 22.17
CA VAL A 195 -0.47 -6.77 23.49
C VAL A 195 -1.98 -6.97 23.63
N GLY A 196 -2.45 -7.21 24.86
CA GLY A 196 -3.88 -7.38 25.15
C GLY A 196 -4.67 -6.06 25.13
N ALA A 197 -3.98 -4.92 25.23
CA ALA A 197 -4.58 -3.59 25.18
C ALA A 197 -5.24 -3.34 23.82
N GLN A 198 -6.53 -3.02 23.81
CA GLN A 198 -7.26 -2.69 22.59
C GLN A 198 -6.78 -1.35 22.03
N ASP A 199 -6.88 -1.15 20.72
CA ASP A 199 -6.56 0.11 20.02
C ASP A 199 -7.39 1.30 20.53
N SER A 200 -8.66 1.07 20.87
CA SER A 200 -9.54 2.07 21.46
C SER A 200 -9.18 2.46 22.90
N ALA A 201 -8.31 1.71 23.58
CA ALA A 201 -7.88 2.01 24.95
C ALA A 201 -6.72 3.02 24.96
N LEU A 202 -6.95 4.23 24.44
CA LEU A 202 -5.93 5.23 24.08
C LEU A 202 -5.13 5.81 25.27
N TYR A 203 -5.61 5.65 26.49
CA TYR A 203 -4.94 6.12 27.71
C TYR A 203 -4.96 5.12 28.87
N ASP A 204 -5.78 4.06 28.79
CA ASP A 204 -6.03 3.08 29.85
C ASP A 204 -5.84 1.62 29.42
N GLY A 205 -4.99 1.39 28.43
CA GLY A 205 -4.58 0.09 27.95
C GLY A 205 -4.00 -0.79 29.07
N LYS A 206 -4.27 -2.09 29.00
CA LYS A 206 -3.82 -3.08 29.98
C LYS A 206 -3.05 -4.18 29.28
N ILE A 207 -1.85 -4.46 29.77
CA ILE A 207 -0.99 -5.52 29.28
C ILE A 207 -0.71 -6.55 30.37
N THR A 208 -0.42 -7.77 29.94
CA THR A 208 0.00 -8.85 30.84
C THR A 208 1.48 -8.70 31.23
N GLU A 209 1.89 -9.40 32.29
CA GLU A 209 3.30 -9.51 32.67
C GLU A 209 4.16 -10.05 31.51
N ALA A 210 3.67 -11.06 30.80
CA ALA A 210 4.39 -11.69 29.69
C ALA A 210 4.57 -10.73 28.51
N GLU A 211 3.55 -9.94 28.19
CA GLU A 211 3.60 -8.88 27.17
C GLU A 211 4.61 -7.78 27.56
N ALA A 212 4.55 -7.32 28.81
CA ALA A 212 5.48 -6.32 29.35
C ALA A 212 6.94 -6.80 29.27
N LYS A 213 7.22 -8.03 29.73
CA LYS A 213 8.55 -8.62 29.65
C LYS A 213 9.02 -8.79 28.22
N LYS A 214 8.16 -9.22 27.30
CA LYS A 214 8.54 -9.38 25.89
C LYS A 214 8.91 -8.05 25.24
N LEU A 215 8.05 -7.03 25.40
CA LEU A 215 8.31 -5.69 24.88
C LEU A 215 9.60 -5.10 25.44
N ALA A 216 9.80 -5.22 26.76
CA ALA A 216 11.01 -4.80 27.44
C ALA A 216 12.26 -5.52 26.90
N ASN A 217 12.20 -6.84 26.75
CA ASN A 217 13.31 -7.64 26.23
C ASN A 217 13.69 -7.23 24.80
N VAL A 218 12.73 -6.96 23.91
CA VAL A 218 13.03 -6.51 22.55
C VAL A 218 13.79 -5.19 22.57
N GLY A 219 13.28 -4.17 23.26
CA GLY A 219 13.94 -2.87 23.36
C GLY A 219 15.34 -2.95 24.00
N GLN A 220 15.49 -3.76 25.05
CA GLN A 220 16.79 -3.99 25.69
C GLN A 220 17.80 -4.67 24.77
N ASN A 221 17.41 -5.73 24.06
CA ASN A 221 18.33 -6.45 23.17
C ASN A 221 18.69 -5.61 21.92
N LEU A 222 17.77 -4.81 21.41
CA LEU A 222 18.09 -3.86 20.34
C LEU A 222 19.12 -2.83 20.81
N ALA A 223 18.98 -2.29 22.03
CA ALA A 223 19.92 -1.32 22.59
C ALA A 223 21.31 -1.92 22.84
N LEU A 224 21.38 -3.17 23.34
CA LEU A 224 22.65 -3.89 23.50
C LEU A 224 23.39 -4.06 22.17
N GLY A 225 22.67 -4.25 21.06
CA GLY A 225 23.25 -4.30 19.71
C GLY A 225 24.13 -5.53 19.43
N ASP A 226 24.12 -6.53 20.31
CA ASP A 226 24.87 -7.78 20.15
C ASP A 226 24.35 -8.62 18.97
N GLU A 227 23.03 -8.61 18.76
CA GLU A 227 22.32 -9.34 17.71
C GLU A 227 21.85 -8.42 16.58
N THR A 228 21.62 -8.98 15.39
CA THR A 228 21.02 -8.21 14.29
C THR A 228 19.52 -8.02 14.50
N PHE A 229 18.94 -6.96 13.93
CA PHE A 229 17.48 -6.75 13.92
C PHE A 229 16.73 -8.01 13.45
N GLY A 230 17.26 -8.68 12.42
CA GLY A 230 16.68 -9.91 11.90
C GLY A 230 16.69 -11.10 12.85
N ALA A 231 17.79 -11.29 13.57
CA ALA A 231 17.91 -12.34 14.57
C ALA A 231 16.92 -12.10 15.72
N LEU A 232 16.78 -10.84 16.16
CA LEU A 232 15.81 -10.47 17.18
C LEU A 232 14.37 -10.60 16.68
N ALA A 233 14.09 -10.27 15.41
CA ALA A 233 12.79 -10.51 14.81
C ALA A 233 12.42 -12.00 14.78
N GLN A 234 13.36 -12.86 14.40
CA GLN A 234 13.15 -14.31 14.41
C GLN A 234 12.91 -14.86 15.83
N LEU A 235 13.55 -14.27 16.83
CA LEU A 235 13.45 -14.71 18.22
C LEU A 235 12.19 -14.21 18.93
N TYR A 236 11.79 -12.96 18.67
CA TYR A 236 10.79 -12.28 19.49
C TYR A 236 9.50 -11.88 18.76
N SER A 237 9.50 -11.76 17.42
CA SER A 237 8.32 -11.28 16.70
C SER A 237 7.17 -12.29 16.76
N GLU A 238 5.97 -11.78 17.04
CA GLU A 238 4.72 -12.55 17.12
C GLU A 238 3.90 -12.49 15.83
N ASP A 239 4.44 -11.84 14.80
CA ASP A 239 4.08 -12.10 13.40
C ASP A 239 4.95 -13.26 12.89
N THR A 240 4.40 -14.48 12.96
CA THR A 240 5.13 -15.69 12.59
C THR A 240 5.55 -15.69 11.12
N GLY A 241 4.79 -15.02 10.24
CA GLY A 241 5.08 -15.00 8.80
C GLY A 241 6.35 -14.18 8.48
N SER A 242 6.49 -13.02 9.11
CA SER A 242 7.69 -12.18 8.96
C SER A 242 8.85 -12.68 9.84
N ALA A 243 8.58 -13.22 11.04
CA ALA A 243 9.60 -13.74 11.96
C ALA A 243 10.49 -14.82 11.30
N GLU A 244 9.88 -15.77 10.60
CA GLU A 244 10.60 -16.82 9.85
C GLU A 244 11.50 -16.25 8.74
N LYS A 245 11.20 -15.03 8.28
CA LYS A 245 11.95 -14.26 7.29
C LYS A 245 12.76 -13.13 7.93
N PHE A 246 13.17 -13.30 9.19
CA PHE A 246 13.97 -12.32 9.91
C PHE A 246 13.30 -10.93 9.98
N GLY A 247 11.98 -10.90 10.15
CA GLY A 247 11.17 -9.69 10.22
C GLY A 247 10.87 -9.03 8.88
N ASP A 248 11.27 -9.62 7.74
CA ASP A 248 11.00 -9.09 6.39
C ASP A 248 9.51 -9.11 6.07
N LEU A 249 8.93 -7.91 5.90
CA LEU A 249 7.55 -7.69 5.46
C LEU A 249 7.43 -7.53 3.94
N GLY A 250 8.55 -7.48 3.23
CA GLY A 250 8.60 -7.26 1.80
C GLY A 250 8.46 -5.80 1.41
N ILE A 251 7.78 -5.56 0.30
CA ILE A 251 7.65 -4.24 -0.31
C ILE A 251 6.41 -3.54 0.24
N MET A 252 6.61 -2.37 0.83
CA MET A 252 5.54 -1.46 1.24
C MET A 252 5.48 -0.31 0.23
N SER A 253 4.32 -0.07 -0.34
CA SER A 253 4.05 1.04 -1.27
C SER A 253 2.85 1.86 -0.78
N VAL A 254 2.52 2.95 -1.48
CA VAL A 254 1.29 3.71 -1.21
C VAL A 254 0.03 2.82 -1.26
N GLY A 255 0.04 1.79 -2.12
CA GLY A 255 -1.05 0.83 -2.31
C GLY A 255 -1.08 -0.33 -1.30
N THR A 256 -0.04 -0.51 -0.47
CA THR A 256 -0.01 -1.60 0.50
C THR A 256 -1.02 -1.37 1.63
N SER A 257 -1.79 -2.41 1.97
CA SER A 257 -2.80 -2.40 3.04
C SER A 257 -2.20 -2.73 4.42
N PHE A 258 -1.24 -1.92 4.87
CA PHE A 258 -0.79 -1.94 6.28
C PHE A 258 -1.64 -0.98 7.12
N ILE A 259 -1.63 -1.17 8.44
CA ILE A 259 -2.27 -0.24 9.38
C ILE A 259 -1.66 1.16 9.23
N ASN A 260 -2.49 2.18 9.44
CA ASN A 260 -2.10 3.56 9.18
C ASN A 260 -0.93 4.00 10.06
N GLU A 261 -0.90 3.63 11.33
CA GLU A 261 0.18 3.98 12.25
C GLU A 261 1.54 3.46 11.78
N PHE A 262 1.55 2.27 11.16
CA PHE A 262 2.77 1.72 10.57
C PHE A 262 3.13 2.45 9.28
N LYS A 263 2.23 2.44 8.29
CA LYS A 263 2.52 2.93 6.93
C LYS A 263 2.72 4.43 6.91
N LEU A 264 1.76 5.18 7.45
CA LEU A 264 1.82 6.63 7.51
C LEU A 264 2.83 7.10 8.54
N GLY A 265 3.13 6.32 9.59
CA GLY A 265 4.24 6.61 10.50
C GLY A 265 5.60 6.57 9.81
N VAL A 266 5.86 5.56 8.96
CA VAL A 266 7.09 5.51 8.13
C VAL A 266 7.16 6.70 7.16
N TYR A 267 6.04 7.06 6.54
CA TYR A 267 5.99 8.21 5.63
C TYR A 267 6.10 9.56 6.32
N ALA A 268 5.55 9.70 7.53
CA ALA A 268 5.76 10.88 8.37
C ALA A 268 7.23 11.00 8.76
N TYR A 269 7.88 9.90 9.13
CA TYR A 269 9.32 9.88 9.36
C TYR A 269 10.09 10.41 8.15
N GLU A 270 9.87 9.87 6.96
CA GLU A 270 10.62 10.28 5.76
C GLU A 270 10.27 11.68 5.25
N GLY A 271 8.98 11.99 5.11
CA GLY A 271 8.48 13.21 4.49
C GLY A 271 8.39 14.43 5.42
N ILE A 272 8.39 14.23 6.75
CA ILE A 272 8.23 15.31 7.73
C ILE A 272 9.48 15.46 8.60
N TYR A 273 10.02 14.36 9.14
CA TYR A 273 11.08 14.41 10.16
C TYR A 273 12.50 14.21 9.62
N ASN A 274 12.70 13.40 8.57
CA ASN A 274 14.01 13.12 7.99
C ASN A 274 14.44 14.24 7.04
N THR A 275 15.19 15.22 7.54
CA THR A 275 15.64 16.39 6.76
C THR A 275 16.57 16.07 5.58
N VAL A 276 17.13 14.85 5.50
CA VAL A 276 17.94 14.41 4.35
C VAL A 276 17.07 14.03 3.16
N LEU A 277 15.88 13.47 3.38
CA LEU A 277 15.00 12.94 2.34
C LEU A 277 13.65 13.67 2.25
N SER A 278 13.33 14.55 3.19
CA SER A 278 11.97 15.08 3.34
C SER A 278 11.47 15.88 2.14
N VAL A 279 12.33 16.53 1.36
CA VAL A 279 11.91 17.26 0.17
C VAL A 279 11.42 16.28 -0.90
N GLU A 280 12.25 15.30 -1.24
CA GLU A 280 11.95 14.28 -2.24
C GLU A 280 10.81 13.37 -1.79
N ALA A 281 10.81 12.97 -0.52
CA ALA A 281 9.78 12.10 0.05
C ALA A 281 8.43 12.80 0.13
N LYS A 282 8.39 14.08 0.53
CA LYS A 282 7.14 14.85 0.56
C LYS A 282 6.56 15.03 -0.85
N ASP A 283 7.40 15.32 -1.84
CA ASP A 283 6.96 15.47 -3.23
C ASP A 283 6.45 14.13 -3.81
N GLY A 284 7.25 13.06 -3.68
CA GLY A 284 6.90 11.75 -4.26
C GLY A 284 5.81 10.97 -3.52
N LEU A 285 5.61 11.22 -2.22
CA LEU A 285 4.44 10.73 -1.46
C LEU A 285 3.25 11.71 -1.54
N GLU A 286 3.46 12.85 -2.21
CA GLU A 286 2.50 13.94 -2.36
C GLU A 286 1.88 14.39 -1.01
N ILE A 287 2.69 14.48 0.05
CA ILE A 287 2.24 14.98 1.36
C ILE A 287 2.10 16.51 1.25
N SER A 288 0.87 17.02 1.29
CA SER A 288 0.62 18.47 1.19
C SER A 288 1.09 19.20 2.45
N ASP A 289 1.27 20.53 2.35
CA ASP A 289 1.52 21.37 3.54
C ASP A 289 0.39 21.23 4.57
N GLU A 290 -0.86 21.19 4.10
CA GLU A 290 -2.03 21.01 4.96
C GLU A 290 -2.01 19.67 5.70
N MET A 291 -1.72 18.56 5.02
CA MET A 291 -1.58 17.23 5.67
C MET A 291 -0.50 17.22 6.73
N LYS A 292 0.66 17.82 6.43
CA LYS A 292 1.77 17.92 7.37
C LYS A 292 1.36 18.76 8.59
N ASP A 293 0.76 19.92 8.37
CA ASP A 293 0.37 20.83 9.44
C ASP A 293 -0.71 20.18 10.33
N ASP A 294 -1.71 19.53 9.75
CA ASP A 294 -2.75 18.78 10.47
C ASP A 294 -2.14 17.66 11.33
N TYR A 295 -1.22 16.89 10.76
CA TYR A 295 -0.50 15.84 11.49
C TYR A 295 0.28 16.39 12.69
N LEU A 296 1.07 17.47 12.50
CA LEU A 296 1.84 18.08 13.59
C LEU A 296 0.93 18.71 14.66
N ASN A 297 -0.19 19.33 14.25
CA ASN A 297 -1.17 19.92 15.17
C ASN A 297 -1.84 18.86 16.05
N ALA A 298 -2.10 17.67 15.51
CA ALA A 298 -2.64 16.53 16.26
C ALA A 298 -1.69 16.02 17.34
N LEU A 299 -0.38 16.27 17.23
CA LEU A 299 0.65 15.81 18.18
C LEU A 299 1.04 16.85 19.24
N ASP A 300 0.82 18.14 18.99
CA ASP A 300 1.30 19.25 19.86
C ASP A 300 2.84 19.40 19.94
N HIS A 301 3.57 18.78 19.01
CA HIS A 301 5.03 18.90 18.90
C HIS A 301 5.49 18.85 17.43
N ASN A 302 6.63 19.50 17.15
CA ASN A 302 7.18 19.61 15.80
C ASN A 302 8.31 18.61 15.51
N GLU A 303 8.80 17.93 16.54
CA GLU A 303 9.86 16.92 16.46
C GLU A 303 9.25 15.53 16.47
N ILE A 304 9.98 14.51 16.04
CA ILE A 304 9.51 13.13 16.16
C ILE A 304 9.36 12.76 17.65
N ALA A 305 8.34 11.96 17.97
CA ALA A 305 8.13 11.51 19.34
C ALA A 305 9.26 10.59 19.82
N THR A 306 9.44 10.53 21.14
CA THR A 306 10.54 9.79 21.76
C THR A 306 10.04 8.82 22.82
N ILE A 307 10.78 7.73 22.98
CA ILE A 307 10.62 6.74 24.05
C ILE A 307 11.97 6.64 24.76
N PRO A 308 12.09 7.05 26.04
CA PRO A 308 13.32 6.90 26.80
C PRO A 308 13.65 5.41 26.96
N TYR A 309 14.93 5.04 26.77
CA TYR A 309 15.38 3.67 26.93
C TYR A 309 15.03 3.07 28.29
N GLU A 310 15.10 3.88 29.37
CA GLU A 310 14.75 3.41 30.71
C GLU A 310 13.27 3.00 30.83
N ALA A 311 12.37 3.45 29.94
CA ALA A 311 10.99 2.97 29.91
C ALA A 311 10.94 1.44 29.71
N PHE A 312 11.83 0.87 28.89
CA PHE A 312 11.94 -0.58 28.71
C PHE A 312 12.46 -1.28 29.97
N LEU A 313 13.42 -0.67 30.68
CA LEU A 313 13.95 -1.23 31.93
C LEU A 313 12.87 -1.24 33.02
N LYS A 314 12.16 -0.12 33.19
CA LYS A 314 11.05 -0.04 34.15
C LYS A 314 9.87 -0.90 33.78
N LEU A 315 9.57 -1.09 32.50
CA LEU A 315 8.55 -2.04 32.07
C LEU A 315 8.90 -3.47 32.49
N GLN A 316 10.19 -3.85 32.45
CA GLN A 316 10.68 -5.14 32.95
C GLN A 316 10.60 -5.22 34.47
N ASP A 317 11.17 -4.24 35.19
CA ASP A 317 11.21 -4.19 36.66
C ASP A 317 9.79 -4.31 37.24
N TYR A 318 8.85 -3.59 36.65
CA TYR A 318 7.47 -3.49 37.10
C TYR A 318 6.50 -4.53 36.53
N SER A 319 6.99 -5.46 35.69
CA SER A 319 6.14 -6.43 34.99
C SER A 319 5.29 -7.30 35.94
N GLU A 320 5.86 -7.73 37.07
CA GLU A 320 5.20 -8.60 38.06
C GLU A 320 4.46 -7.84 39.18
N VAL A 321 4.69 -6.53 39.29
CA VAL A 321 4.21 -5.73 40.43
C VAL A 321 2.69 -5.53 40.33
N THR A 322 1.97 -6.10 41.28
CA THR A 322 0.49 -6.03 41.39
C THR A 322 0.00 -5.66 42.79
N LYS A 323 0.91 -5.61 43.75
CA LYS A 323 0.69 -5.29 45.16
C LYS A 323 1.69 -4.25 45.60
N ASP A 324 1.37 -3.50 46.65
CA ASP A 324 2.38 -2.66 47.30
C ASP A 324 3.31 -3.47 48.21
N GLU A 325 4.32 -2.80 48.78
CA GLU A 325 5.31 -3.42 49.68
C GLU A 325 4.68 -4.11 50.90
N ASP A 326 3.53 -3.61 51.37
CA ASP A 326 2.74 -4.19 52.46
C ASP A 326 1.84 -5.37 52.02
N SER A 327 1.96 -5.82 50.76
CA SER A 327 1.23 -6.92 50.14
C SER A 327 -0.27 -6.68 49.94
N PHE A 328 -0.71 -5.42 49.96
CA PHE A 328 -2.09 -5.05 49.63
C PHE A 328 -2.27 -4.86 48.12
N LEU A 329 -3.45 -5.28 47.63
CA LEU A 329 -3.86 -4.94 46.27
C LEU A 329 -4.19 -3.45 46.23
N VAL A 330 -3.33 -2.68 45.59
CA VAL A 330 -3.57 -1.25 45.38
C VAL A 330 -4.81 -1.06 44.50
N ASN A 331 -5.69 -0.13 44.90
CA ASN A 331 -6.90 0.22 44.18
C ASN A 331 -7.81 -0.98 43.84
N GLU A 332 -7.97 -1.91 44.80
CA GLU A 332 -8.79 -3.12 44.69
C GLU A 332 -8.39 -4.07 43.55
N GLY A 333 -7.13 -4.00 43.09
CA GLY A 333 -6.63 -4.82 41.99
C GLY A 333 -7.05 -4.31 40.61
N ASN A 334 -7.41 -3.02 40.49
CA ASN A 334 -7.66 -2.41 39.19
C ASN A 334 -6.37 -2.34 38.37
N GLU A 335 -6.32 -3.16 37.31
CA GLU A 335 -5.10 -3.31 36.51
C GLU A 335 -4.59 -2.03 35.86
N PHE A 336 -5.46 -1.04 35.64
CA PHE A 336 -5.03 0.27 35.10
C PHE A 336 -3.92 0.91 35.95
N PHE A 337 -3.94 0.68 37.27
CA PHE A 337 -2.97 1.23 38.21
C PHE A 337 -1.70 0.38 38.36
N TYR A 338 -1.66 -0.83 37.80
CA TYR A 338 -0.44 -1.63 37.90
C TYR A 338 0.75 -0.88 37.29
N PRO A 339 1.90 -0.83 37.97
CA PRO A 339 3.08 -0.10 37.51
C PRO A 339 3.45 -0.33 36.04
N ARG A 340 3.38 -1.57 35.53
CA ARG A 340 3.60 -1.86 34.10
C ARG A 340 2.64 -1.12 33.16
N ASN A 341 1.37 -0.97 33.55
CA ASN A 341 0.34 -0.31 32.74
C ASN A 341 0.48 1.21 32.80
N VAL A 342 1.01 1.76 33.90
CA VAL A 342 1.40 3.18 33.97
C VAL A 342 2.50 3.48 32.95
N ILE A 343 3.58 2.69 32.97
CA ILE A 343 4.69 2.83 32.01
C ILE A 343 4.22 2.57 30.57
N PHE A 344 3.44 1.50 30.35
CA PHE A 344 2.87 1.17 29.04
C PHE A 344 2.03 2.31 28.47
N ASN A 345 1.07 2.82 29.24
CA ASN A 345 0.21 3.89 28.73
C ASN A 345 0.99 5.15 28.43
N LYS A 346 1.95 5.55 29.27
CA LYS A 346 2.73 6.78 29.05
C LYS A 346 3.58 6.72 27.79
N TYR A 347 4.34 5.64 27.56
CA TYR A 347 5.35 5.61 26.48
C TYR A 347 5.04 4.69 25.30
N PHE A 348 4.32 3.58 25.54
CA PHE A 348 4.17 2.49 24.57
C PHE A 348 2.78 2.43 23.94
N ASN A 349 1.79 3.10 24.52
CA ASN A 349 0.42 3.18 24.01
C ASN A 349 0.18 4.47 23.19
N ARG A 350 1.25 4.97 22.58
CA ARG A 350 1.25 6.10 21.66
C ARG A 350 1.18 5.58 20.22
N HIS A 351 0.28 6.15 19.44
CA HIS A 351 0.01 5.69 18.07
C HIS A 351 0.64 6.57 17.00
N ASP A 352 1.40 7.58 17.42
CA ASP A 352 2.30 8.35 16.59
C ASP A 352 3.69 7.68 16.51
N VAL A 353 4.36 7.86 15.37
CA VAL A 353 5.68 7.26 15.15
C VAL A 353 6.70 7.89 16.10
N SER A 354 7.47 7.03 16.77
CA SER A 354 8.47 7.43 17.75
C SER A 354 9.85 6.84 17.43
N VAL A 355 10.89 7.42 18.03
CA VAL A 355 12.24 6.85 18.10
C VAL A 355 12.61 6.56 19.56
N VAL A 356 13.47 5.58 19.80
CA VAL A 356 13.97 5.29 21.15
C VAL A 356 15.24 6.10 21.40
N THR A 357 15.30 6.84 22.50
CA THR A 357 16.43 7.68 22.90
C THR A 357 17.19 7.07 24.08
N PRO A 358 18.50 7.32 24.24
CA PRO A 358 19.31 6.87 25.38
C PRO A 358 19.04 7.69 26.65
N ASN A 359 17.77 7.96 26.93
CA ASN A 359 17.35 8.82 28.03
C ASN A 359 16.84 7.98 29.22
N LYS A 360 17.05 8.51 30.42
CA LYS A 360 16.44 8.07 31.68
C LYS A 360 15.10 8.78 31.87
N LEU A 361 14.20 8.16 32.61
CA LEU A 361 12.88 8.70 32.93
C LEU A 361 13.02 9.88 33.88
N VAL A 362 12.16 10.88 33.70
CA VAL A 362 12.06 12.04 34.56
C VAL A 362 10.68 12.02 35.21
N ASP A 363 10.67 11.96 36.54
CA ASP A 363 9.44 11.93 37.33
C ASP A 363 8.58 13.17 37.00
N SER A 364 7.32 12.95 36.60
CA SER A 364 6.38 14.03 36.32
C SER A 364 6.16 14.93 37.55
N THR A 365 5.94 16.23 37.33
CA THR A 365 5.73 17.18 38.43
C THR A 365 4.33 17.06 39.02
N VAL A 366 4.26 16.87 40.35
CA VAL A 366 3.01 16.76 41.11
C VAL A 366 2.74 18.05 41.88
N VAL A 367 1.59 18.68 41.64
CA VAL A 367 1.12 19.86 42.38
C VAL A 367 -0.28 19.59 42.89
N GLY A 368 -0.47 19.64 44.21
CA GLY A 368 -1.80 19.51 44.83
C GLY A 368 -2.48 18.14 44.59
N GLY A 369 -1.70 17.08 44.37
CA GLY A 369 -2.21 15.74 44.08
C GLY A 369 -2.54 15.49 42.61
N ALA A 370 -2.27 16.45 41.70
CA ALA A 370 -2.44 16.31 40.25
C ALA A 370 -1.09 16.33 39.52
N VAL A 371 -1.00 15.57 38.44
CA VAL A 371 0.12 15.59 37.49
C VAL A 371 -0.03 16.83 36.62
N THR A 372 0.96 17.71 36.61
CA THR A 372 0.87 19.03 35.94
C THR A 372 1.87 19.25 34.82
N ASN A 373 2.88 18.40 34.72
CA ASN A 373 3.84 18.39 33.62
C ASN A 373 4.27 16.94 33.35
N GLU A 374 3.92 16.42 32.19
CA GLU A 374 4.27 15.07 31.76
C GLU A 374 5.46 15.16 30.82
N ASP A 375 6.62 14.70 31.28
CA ASP A 375 7.82 14.60 30.46
C ASP A 375 7.82 13.24 29.74
N PHE A 376 7.80 13.26 28.41
CA PHE A 376 7.86 12.06 27.57
C PHE A 376 9.27 11.79 27.02
N ALA A 377 10.14 12.80 27.00
CA ALA A 377 11.46 12.72 26.38
C ALA A 377 12.54 12.21 27.33
N GLY A 378 12.39 12.50 28.63
CA GLY A 378 13.36 12.12 29.65
C GLY A 378 14.64 12.95 29.60
N GLU A 379 15.64 12.54 30.36
CA GLU A 379 16.94 13.20 30.46
C GLU A 379 18.04 12.30 29.90
N TYR A 380 19.03 12.88 29.21
CA TYR A 380 20.14 12.12 28.64
C TYR A 380 20.91 11.29 29.69
N ASP A 381 21.23 10.04 29.34
CA ASP A 381 22.12 9.20 30.15
C ASP A 381 23.31 8.69 29.31
N ALA A 382 24.52 9.10 29.73
CA ALA A 382 25.75 8.75 29.03
C ALA A 382 26.05 7.24 29.01
N ASN A 383 25.56 6.46 29.98
CA ASN A 383 25.76 5.01 29.99
C ASN A 383 24.85 4.33 28.97
N TYR A 384 23.59 4.78 28.84
CA TYR A 384 22.69 4.29 27.81
C TYR A 384 23.20 4.68 26.42
N ALA A 385 23.67 5.92 26.25
CA ALA A 385 24.22 6.40 24.97
C ALA A 385 25.53 5.71 24.55
N ALA A 386 26.17 4.98 25.47
CA ALA A 386 27.34 4.16 25.20
C ALA A 386 26.99 2.75 24.71
N LEU A 387 25.72 2.33 24.77
CA LEU A 387 25.30 1.02 24.25
C LEU A 387 25.37 1.01 22.71
N PRO A 388 25.85 -0.09 22.08
CA PRO A 388 26.08 -0.15 20.63
C PRO A 388 24.85 0.09 19.74
N GLY A 389 23.64 -0.17 20.25
CA GLY A 389 22.40 0.10 19.52
C GLY A 389 22.08 1.58 19.34
N PHE A 390 22.68 2.46 20.14
CA PHE A 390 22.47 3.91 20.01
C PHE A 390 23.53 4.54 19.12
N GLN A 391 23.09 5.11 18.00
CA GLN A 391 23.94 5.75 17.01
C GLN A 391 23.31 7.06 16.51
N HIS A 392 24.13 7.97 16.01
CA HIS A 392 23.65 9.17 15.34
C HIS A 392 23.03 8.80 14.00
N VAL A 393 21.93 9.46 13.65
CA VAL A 393 21.27 9.32 12.35
C VAL A 393 21.22 10.70 11.69
N ASP A 394 21.90 10.82 10.56
CA ASP A 394 21.91 12.04 9.77
C ASP A 394 20.48 12.44 9.40
N GLY A 395 20.15 13.71 9.61
CA GLY A 395 18.88 14.28 9.17
C GLY A 395 17.71 14.20 10.15
N LEU A 396 17.83 13.47 11.27
CA LEU A 396 16.72 13.31 12.23
C LEU A 396 16.32 14.62 12.95
N ASN A 397 17.18 15.64 12.94
CA ASN A 397 16.94 16.98 13.52
C ASN A 397 16.24 16.96 14.89
N LEU A 398 16.77 16.13 15.79
CA LEU A 398 16.27 15.91 17.14
C LEU A 398 17.41 16.17 18.13
N ASP A 399 17.24 17.13 19.03
CA ASP A 399 18.15 17.38 20.15
C ASP A 399 17.81 16.40 21.28
N VAL A 400 18.52 15.27 21.31
CA VAL A 400 18.28 14.18 22.26
C VAL A 400 18.91 14.50 23.61
N ASN A 401 20.03 15.21 23.60
CA ASN A 401 20.83 15.45 24.78
C ASN A 401 20.45 16.74 25.55
N GLY A 402 19.68 17.62 24.91
CA GLY A 402 19.09 18.84 25.48
C GLY A 402 20.06 20.03 25.57
N ASP A 403 21.16 20.03 24.82
CA ASP A 403 22.15 21.12 24.83
C ASP A 403 21.85 22.27 23.85
N GLY A 404 20.74 22.16 23.11
CA GLY A 404 20.30 23.13 22.10
C GLY A 404 21.00 23.00 20.76
N GLN A 405 21.72 21.89 20.52
CA GLN A 405 22.38 21.58 19.25
C GLN A 405 21.93 20.21 18.77
N VAL A 406 21.82 20.05 17.44
CA VAL A 406 21.66 18.74 16.81
C VAL A 406 23.02 18.34 16.26
N ASP A 407 23.68 17.38 16.88
CA ASP A 407 25.02 16.92 16.53
C ASP A 407 25.23 15.40 16.68
N LEU A 408 26.47 14.94 16.54
CA LEU A 408 26.83 13.52 16.57
C LEU A 408 26.60 12.84 17.94
N ASN A 409 26.33 13.62 18.99
CA ASN A 409 26.01 13.12 20.33
C ASN A 409 24.51 12.82 20.47
N ASP A 410 23.68 13.32 19.56
CA ASP A 410 22.26 12.98 19.48
C ASP A 410 22.10 11.63 18.81
N LYS A 411 21.92 10.63 19.66
CA LYS A 411 21.82 9.23 19.27
C LYS A 411 20.42 8.71 19.50
N VAL A 412 19.99 7.84 18.59
CA VAL A 412 18.73 7.09 18.71
C VAL A 412 19.00 5.61 18.48
N LEU A 413 18.03 4.77 18.81
CA LEU A 413 18.13 3.35 18.57
C LEU A 413 18.17 3.06 17.07
N THR A 414 19.17 2.29 16.66
CA THR A 414 19.43 1.94 15.26
C THR A 414 19.68 0.45 15.12
N THR A 415 19.50 -0.05 13.90
CA THR A 415 20.03 -1.36 13.53
C THR A 415 21.56 -1.31 13.48
N LYS A 416 22.19 -2.48 13.43
CA LYS A 416 23.65 -2.59 13.30
C LYS A 416 24.23 -1.89 12.06
N SER A 417 23.43 -1.69 11.01
CA SER A 417 23.81 -0.94 9.81
C SER A 417 23.57 0.56 9.91
N GLY A 418 23.15 1.07 11.08
CA GLY A 418 22.90 2.49 11.33
C GLY A 418 21.54 3.00 10.83
N LYS A 419 20.62 2.10 10.43
CA LYS A 419 19.25 2.51 10.06
C LYS A 419 18.44 2.75 11.34
N VAL A 420 17.70 3.85 11.40
CA VAL A 420 16.83 4.15 12.55
C VAL A 420 15.83 3.02 12.79
N ILE A 421 15.55 2.73 14.06
CA ILE A 421 14.44 1.87 14.46
C ILE A 421 13.29 2.77 14.89
N LEU A 422 12.24 2.81 14.05
CA LEU A 422 10.99 3.48 14.38
C LEU A 422 10.17 2.57 15.30
N ALA A 423 9.38 3.17 16.17
CA ALA A 423 8.58 2.48 17.16
C ALA A 423 7.15 3.04 17.15
N VAL A 424 6.14 2.17 17.06
CA VAL A 424 4.74 2.63 17.02
C VAL A 424 3.78 1.57 17.57
N ARG A 425 2.77 1.99 18.32
CA ARG A 425 1.61 1.17 18.66
C ARG A 425 0.63 1.19 17.49
N GLY A 426 0.17 0.02 17.06
CA GLY A 426 -0.85 -0.05 16.02
C GLY A 426 -1.66 -1.34 16.05
N GLY A 427 -2.86 -1.31 15.49
CA GLY A 427 -3.76 -2.46 15.41
C GLY A 427 -5.03 -2.11 14.65
N SER A 428 -5.84 -3.12 14.32
CA SER A 428 -7.13 -2.90 13.66
C SER A 428 -8.26 -3.73 14.26
N SER A 429 -9.47 -3.17 14.21
CA SER A 429 -10.71 -3.90 14.41
C SER A 429 -11.10 -4.62 13.10
N GLY A 430 -10.58 -5.83 12.86
CA GLY A 430 -10.89 -6.65 11.68
C GLY A 430 -10.54 -8.14 11.87
N ASP A 431 -10.83 -8.99 10.88
CA ASP A 431 -10.79 -10.48 11.00
C ASP A 431 -9.44 -11.10 11.41
N SER A 432 -8.32 -10.37 11.36
CA SER A 432 -7.02 -10.78 11.91
C SER A 432 -6.68 -10.20 13.31
N GLY A 433 -7.47 -9.25 13.80
CA GLY A 433 -7.62 -8.83 15.21
C GLY A 433 -6.36 -8.60 16.04
N TYR A 434 -5.22 -8.25 15.44
CA TYR A 434 -3.98 -8.11 16.20
C TYR A 434 -3.77 -6.68 16.67
N GLN A 435 -3.35 -6.58 17.93
CA GLN A 435 -3.03 -5.37 18.66
C GLN A 435 -1.57 -5.52 19.08
N GLY A 436 -0.70 -4.59 18.73
CA GLY A 436 0.71 -4.71 19.08
C GLY A 436 1.54 -3.46 18.96
N PHE A 437 2.77 -3.59 19.44
CA PHE A 437 3.83 -2.62 19.33
C PHE A 437 4.82 -3.09 18.25
N HIS A 438 5.11 -2.20 17.31
CA HIS A 438 5.96 -2.45 16.16
C HIS A 438 7.28 -1.73 16.32
N PHE A 439 8.39 -2.46 16.21
CA PHE A 439 9.69 -1.88 15.87
C PHE A 439 9.89 -2.02 14.37
N ILE A 440 10.25 -0.96 13.66
CA ILE A 440 10.29 -0.91 12.20
C ILE A 440 11.67 -0.48 11.75
N SER A 441 12.23 -1.18 10.76
CA SER A 441 13.45 -0.80 10.05
C SER A 441 13.13 -0.60 8.58
N VAL A 442 13.53 0.54 8.02
CA VAL A 442 13.49 0.79 6.57
C VAL A 442 14.83 0.39 5.97
N GLU A 443 14.84 -0.73 5.25
CA GLU A 443 16.05 -1.29 4.62
C GLU A 443 16.39 -0.60 3.30
N ARG A 444 15.36 -0.14 2.58
CA ARG A 444 15.51 0.73 1.40
C ARG A 444 14.35 1.70 1.33
N SER A 445 14.68 2.99 1.22
CA SER A 445 13.71 4.05 0.95
C SER A 445 13.47 4.22 -0.55
N ALA A 446 12.26 4.60 -0.93
CA ALA A 446 11.91 4.95 -2.31
C ALA A 446 12.64 6.20 -2.81
N PHE A 447 13.11 7.05 -1.89
CA PHE A 447 13.72 8.35 -2.18
C PHE A 447 15.25 8.34 -2.09
N GLU A 448 15.83 7.19 -1.74
CA GLU A 448 17.26 6.95 -1.87
C GLU A 448 17.56 6.44 -3.29
N GLU A 449 17.88 7.35 -4.22
CA GLU A 449 18.16 6.99 -5.62
C GLU A 449 19.34 6.00 -5.73
N THR A 450 20.40 6.15 -4.91
CA THR A 450 21.53 5.23 -4.88
C THR A 450 22.06 5.04 -3.46
N VAL A 451 22.23 3.78 -3.04
CA VAL A 451 22.85 3.41 -1.75
C VAL A 451 23.95 2.39 -2.04
N ASN A 452 25.17 2.66 -1.56
CA ASN A 452 26.33 1.78 -1.75
C ASN A 452 26.59 1.36 -3.22
N GLY A 453 26.34 2.27 -4.18
CA GLY A 453 26.51 1.99 -5.60
C GLY A 453 25.38 1.15 -6.23
N VAL A 454 24.26 0.98 -5.53
CA VAL A 454 23.05 0.30 -6.03
C VAL A 454 21.93 1.31 -6.23
N SER A 455 21.51 1.51 -7.48
CA SER A 455 20.38 2.38 -7.78
C SER A 455 19.06 1.78 -7.29
N LEU A 456 18.01 2.59 -7.16
CA LEU A 456 16.68 2.10 -6.77
C LEU A 456 16.14 1.07 -7.77
N SER A 457 16.36 1.33 -9.06
CA SER A 457 16.04 0.43 -10.18
C SER A 457 16.77 -0.91 -10.10
N GLU A 458 18.06 -0.89 -9.76
CA GLU A 458 18.84 -2.12 -9.54
C GLU A 458 18.36 -2.88 -8.29
N TYR A 459 17.99 -2.16 -7.24
CA TYR A 459 17.50 -2.75 -6.00
C TYR A 459 16.20 -3.54 -6.20
N TYR A 460 15.26 -2.97 -6.97
CA TYR A 460 14.01 -3.63 -7.39
C TYR A 460 14.16 -4.27 -8.77
N THR A 461 15.17 -5.12 -8.92
CA THR A 461 15.35 -5.95 -10.12
C THR A 461 14.39 -7.14 -10.14
N THR A 462 13.91 -7.49 -11.34
CA THR A 462 13.16 -8.74 -11.61
C THR A 462 14.07 -9.91 -11.97
N TYR A 463 15.39 -9.71 -11.91
CA TYR A 463 16.38 -10.75 -12.15
C TYR A 463 16.91 -11.30 -10.82
N TYR A 464 17.42 -12.53 -10.84
CA TYR A 464 18.07 -13.15 -9.67
C TYR A 464 19.53 -13.54 -9.94
N PRO A 465 20.37 -13.68 -8.90
CA PRO A 465 21.78 -14.01 -9.04
C PRO A 465 22.02 -15.24 -9.93
N GLY A 466 22.87 -15.07 -10.94
CA GLY A 466 23.18 -16.09 -11.95
C GLY A 466 22.55 -15.84 -13.32
N GLN A 467 21.61 -14.91 -13.43
CA GLN A 467 21.10 -14.43 -14.71
C GLN A 467 21.99 -13.32 -15.30
N ASN A 468 22.05 -13.22 -16.63
CA ASN A 468 22.92 -12.27 -17.34
C ASN A 468 22.58 -10.80 -17.07
N LYS A 469 21.32 -10.49 -16.72
CA LYS A 469 20.84 -9.13 -16.44
C LYS A 469 20.80 -8.79 -14.94
N TYR A 470 21.25 -9.69 -14.07
CA TYR A 470 21.29 -9.40 -12.65
C TYR A 470 22.34 -8.30 -12.35
N PRO A 471 22.03 -7.27 -11.54
CA PRO A 471 22.96 -6.19 -11.25
C PRO A 471 24.26 -6.67 -10.60
N VAL A 472 25.40 -6.23 -11.14
CA VAL A 472 26.75 -6.55 -10.64
C VAL A 472 27.61 -5.29 -10.58
N TYR A 473 28.52 -5.25 -9.61
CA TYR A 473 29.60 -4.26 -9.59
C TYR A 473 30.59 -4.55 -10.72
N THR A 474 31.04 -3.48 -11.35
CA THR A 474 32.06 -3.43 -12.40
C THR A 474 33.44 -3.13 -11.80
N SER A 475 34.51 -3.32 -12.56
CA SER A 475 35.89 -3.04 -12.07
C SER A 475 36.15 -1.58 -11.69
N GLU A 476 35.22 -0.67 -12.02
CA GLU A 476 35.28 0.76 -11.68
C GLU A 476 34.64 1.06 -10.33
N ASP A 477 33.81 0.14 -9.80
CA ASP A 477 33.10 0.31 -8.55
C ASP A 477 34.02 0.02 -7.34
N PRO A 478 33.97 0.83 -6.26
CA PRO A 478 34.76 0.59 -5.05
C PRO A 478 34.49 -0.76 -4.37
N GLN A 479 33.29 -1.31 -4.55
CA GLN A 479 32.84 -2.59 -3.96
C GLN A 479 33.31 -3.81 -4.76
N TYR A 480 33.92 -3.61 -5.95
CA TYR A 480 34.36 -4.70 -6.80
C TYR A 480 35.54 -5.48 -6.21
N VAL A 481 35.45 -6.80 -6.28
CA VAL A 481 36.50 -7.73 -5.89
C VAL A 481 36.80 -8.68 -7.04
N ALA A 482 38.06 -8.64 -7.51
CA ALA A 482 38.52 -9.48 -8.60
C ALA A 482 38.36 -10.98 -8.27
N GLY A 483 37.78 -11.74 -9.20
CA GLY A 483 37.57 -13.19 -9.05
C GLY A 483 36.29 -13.59 -8.32
N LEU A 484 35.48 -12.64 -7.86
CA LEU A 484 34.14 -12.91 -7.30
C LEU A 484 33.02 -12.63 -8.32
N LYS A 485 31.79 -13.02 -7.99
CA LYS A 485 30.60 -12.76 -8.80
C LYS A 485 30.15 -11.29 -8.77
N ASN A 486 30.54 -10.54 -7.74
CA ASN A 486 30.29 -9.10 -7.62
C ASN A 486 28.80 -8.71 -7.70
N TYR A 487 27.90 -9.57 -7.21
CA TYR A 487 26.47 -9.27 -7.15
C TYR A 487 26.20 -8.04 -6.28
N LYS A 488 25.40 -7.09 -6.78
CA LYS A 488 24.93 -5.96 -5.97
C LYS A 488 23.91 -6.45 -4.92
N PRO A 489 23.84 -5.83 -3.74
CA PRO A 489 22.79 -6.11 -2.76
C PRO A 489 21.46 -5.51 -3.23
N THR A 490 20.51 -6.37 -3.61
CA THR A 490 19.16 -6.00 -4.09
C THR A 490 18.10 -6.57 -3.16
N TYR A 491 16.83 -6.22 -3.35
CA TYR A 491 15.73 -6.89 -2.64
C TYR A 491 15.80 -8.42 -2.81
N VAL A 492 16.13 -8.89 -4.01
CA VAL A 492 16.10 -10.31 -4.38
C VAL A 492 17.09 -11.18 -3.58
N ASN A 493 18.29 -10.67 -3.27
CA ASN A 493 19.30 -11.40 -2.50
C ASN A 493 19.45 -10.91 -1.05
N PHE A 494 18.54 -10.07 -0.56
CA PHE A 494 18.64 -9.49 0.78
C PHE A 494 18.62 -10.54 1.91
N LEU A 495 17.76 -11.55 1.79
CA LEU A 495 17.79 -12.72 2.67
C LEU A 495 18.64 -13.78 1.96
N ASP A 496 19.86 -13.99 2.45
CA ASP A 496 20.82 -15.00 1.96
C ASP A 496 20.24 -16.41 2.14
N GLN A 497 19.34 -16.81 1.25
CA GLN A 497 18.68 -18.12 1.24
C GLN A 497 18.95 -18.82 -0.11
N GLN A 498 18.36 -20.00 -0.32
CA GLN A 498 18.68 -20.84 -1.47
C GLN A 498 18.27 -20.16 -2.79
N VAL A 499 18.80 -20.63 -3.93
CA VAL A 499 18.46 -20.07 -5.26
C VAL A 499 16.94 -20.03 -5.55
N LYS A 500 16.18 -21.00 -5.03
CA LYS A 500 14.71 -21.03 -5.15
C LYS A 500 14.06 -19.80 -4.50
N ASP A 501 14.66 -19.29 -3.42
CA ASP A 501 14.16 -18.16 -2.64
C ASP A 501 14.44 -16.85 -3.40
N TYR A 502 15.57 -16.77 -4.11
CA TYR A 502 15.84 -15.64 -5.02
C TYR A 502 14.84 -15.57 -6.18
N LYS A 503 14.51 -16.72 -6.79
CA LYS A 503 13.51 -16.75 -7.86
C LYS A 503 12.16 -16.25 -7.36
N ALA A 504 11.68 -16.73 -6.21
CA ALA A 504 10.40 -16.30 -5.64
C ALA A 504 10.37 -14.79 -5.33
N ARG A 505 11.49 -14.22 -4.86
CA ARG A 505 11.58 -12.77 -4.62
C ARG A 505 11.62 -11.94 -5.89
N ALA A 506 12.31 -12.42 -6.93
CA ALA A 506 12.29 -11.78 -8.24
C ALA A 506 10.88 -11.79 -8.86
N GLU A 507 10.17 -12.93 -8.76
CA GLU A 507 8.76 -13.05 -9.18
C GLU A 507 7.83 -12.15 -8.34
N SER A 508 8.14 -11.93 -7.06
CA SER A 508 7.41 -10.97 -6.22
C SER A 508 7.59 -9.52 -6.70
N VAL A 509 8.80 -9.10 -7.06
CA VAL A 509 9.05 -7.77 -7.64
C VAL A 509 8.35 -7.64 -8.99
N GLU A 510 8.43 -8.67 -9.82
CA GLU A 510 7.74 -8.71 -11.11
C GLU A 510 6.22 -8.59 -10.95
N GLY A 511 5.63 -9.28 -9.98
CA GLY A 511 4.20 -9.20 -9.66
C GLY A 511 3.74 -7.81 -9.24
N GLU A 512 4.52 -7.13 -8.39
CA GLU A 512 4.26 -5.74 -8.00
C GLU A 512 4.31 -4.79 -9.21
N ILE A 513 5.32 -4.94 -10.08
CA ILE A 513 5.47 -4.12 -11.30
C ILE A 513 4.39 -4.43 -12.35
N LYS A 514 3.92 -5.68 -12.47
CA LYS A 514 2.84 -6.04 -13.38
C LYS A 514 1.48 -5.56 -12.87
N GLY A 515 1.28 -5.61 -11.54
CA GLY A 515 -0.03 -5.40 -10.91
C GLY A 515 -0.37 -3.96 -10.50
N PHE A 516 0.57 -3.01 -10.51
CA PHE A 516 0.30 -1.68 -9.93
C PHE A 516 -0.65 -0.80 -10.75
N ASP A 517 -0.68 -0.93 -12.08
CA ASP A 517 -1.50 -0.08 -12.95
C ASP A 517 -2.56 -0.87 -13.72
N ASN A 518 -3.80 -0.82 -13.21
CA ASN A 518 -4.98 -1.38 -13.88
C ASN A 518 -5.28 -0.75 -15.26
N ASN A 519 -4.63 0.36 -15.59
CA ASN A 519 -4.77 1.06 -16.87
C ASN A 519 -3.68 0.71 -17.89
N LEU A 520 -2.87 -0.34 -17.67
CA LEU A 520 -1.79 -0.68 -18.62
C LEU A 520 -2.31 -0.91 -20.04
N LYS A 521 -3.48 -1.52 -20.23
CA LYS A 521 -4.08 -1.71 -21.57
C LYS A 521 -4.20 -0.41 -22.38
N TYR A 522 -4.41 0.73 -21.72
CA TYR A 522 -4.43 2.04 -22.38
C TYR A 522 -3.03 2.45 -22.84
N TYR A 523 -2.01 2.16 -22.03
CA TYR A 523 -0.61 2.44 -22.37
C TYR A 523 -0.14 1.56 -23.54
N ILE A 524 -0.45 0.26 -23.50
CA ILE A 524 -0.16 -0.66 -24.61
C ILE A 524 -0.77 -0.12 -25.90
N TYR A 525 -2.05 0.26 -25.86
CA TYR A 525 -2.73 0.83 -27.01
C TYR A 525 -2.03 2.10 -27.55
N GLU A 526 -1.74 3.08 -26.69
CA GLU A 526 -1.10 4.33 -27.11
C GLU A 526 0.31 4.09 -27.67
N LYS A 527 1.08 3.19 -27.07
CA LYS A 527 2.40 2.80 -27.58
C LYS A 527 2.30 2.21 -28.98
N LEU A 528 1.34 1.32 -29.22
CA LEU A 528 1.12 0.73 -30.54
C LEU A 528 0.60 1.73 -31.58
N VAL A 529 -0.18 2.73 -31.16
CA VAL A 529 -0.55 3.86 -32.02
C VAL A 529 0.69 4.69 -32.37
N ALA A 530 1.51 5.04 -31.37
CA ALA A 530 2.75 5.82 -31.56
C ALA A 530 3.76 5.11 -32.47
N ASP A 531 3.91 3.79 -32.30
CA ASP A 531 4.75 2.92 -33.13
C ASP A 531 4.12 2.64 -34.52
N GLN A 532 2.98 3.27 -34.83
CA GLN A 532 2.24 3.15 -36.08
C GLN A 532 1.80 1.72 -36.43
N LYS A 533 1.67 0.87 -35.40
CA LYS A 533 1.11 -0.49 -35.51
C LYS A 533 -0.41 -0.45 -35.59
N ILE A 534 -1.03 0.60 -35.06
CA ILE A 534 -2.45 0.92 -35.20
C ILE A 534 -2.59 2.19 -36.02
N LYS A 535 -3.45 2.16 -37.04
CA LYS A 535 -3.77 3.34 -37.88
C LYS A 535 -5.28 3.47 -37.99
N PHE A 536 -5.80 4.63 -37.63
CA PHE A 536 -7.15 5.03 -37.99
C PHE A 536 -7.12 5.63 -39.39
N ASN A 537 -8.14 5.32 -40.20
CA ASN A 537 -8.30 5.90 -41.53
C ASN A 537 -8.73 7.38 -41.44
N GLU A 538 -9.11 7.97 -42.58
CA GLU A 538 -9.73 9.30 -42.68
C GLU A 538 -10.88 9.48 -41.67
N GLU A 539 -11.10 10.74 -41.25
CA GLU A 539 -12.18 11.11 -40.35
C GLU A 539 -13.55 10.67 -40.90
N LEU A 540 -14.46 10.27 -40.01
CA LEU A 540 -15.82 9.91 -40.40
C LEU A 540 -16.65 11.18 -40.54
N THR A 541 -16.97 11.55 -41.79
CA THR A 541 -17.81 12.71 -42.10
C THR A 541 -19.26 12.32 -42.42
N TYR A 542 -20.24 13.03 -41.88
CA TYR A 542 -21.65 12.89 -42.23
C TYR A 542 -22.40 14.22 -42.13
N VAL A 543 -23.57 14.33 -42.77
CA VAL A 543 -24.46 15.50 -42.64
C VAL A 543 -25.54 15.17 -41.63
N ASN A 544 -25.68 15.98 -40.58
CA ASN A 544 -26.69 15.79 -39.54
C ASN A 544 -28.09 16.27 -39.99
N ASN A 545 -29.12 16.00 -39.19
CA ASN A 545 -30.50 16.45 -39.41
C ASN A 545 -30.68 17.98 -39.47
N SER A 546 -29.70 18.76 -39.01
CA SER A 546 -29.69 20.23 -39.13
C SER A 546 -29.06 20.72 -40.45
N GLY A 547 -28.50 19.81 -41.26
CA GLY A 547 -27.79 20.12 -42.50
C GLY A 547 -26.31 20.45 -42.31
N ASP A 548 -25.78 20.29 -41.10
CA ASP A 548 -24.36 20.57 -40.80
C ASP A 548 -23.49 19.35 -41.13
N GLU A 549 -22.33 19.60 -41.71
CA GLU A 549 -21.27 18.59 -41.86
C GLU A 549 -20.57 18.37 -40.51
N VAL A 550 -20.62 17.14 -40.02
CA VAL A 550 -20.01 16.71 -38.77
C VAL A 550 -18.89 15.73 -39.10
N SER A 551 -17.72 15.95 -38.52
CA SER A 551 -16.56 15.06 -38.62
C SER A 551 -16.25 14.41 -37.27
N ILE A 552 -15.94 13.11 -37.27
CA ILE A 552 -15.55 12.34 -36.09
C ILE A 552 -14.13 11.79 -36.31
N ASP A 553 -13.20 12.27 -35.51
CA ASP A 553 -11.87 11.66 -35.35
C ASP A 553 -11.91 10.64 -34.21
N LEU A 554 -11.88 9.35 -34.58
CA LEU A 554 -11.90 8.24 -33.64
C LEU A 554 -10.63 8.15 -32.79
N ASN A 555 -9.47 8.49 -33.36
CA ASN A 555 -8.22 8.46 -32.64
C ASN A 555 -8.23 9.51 -31.53
N THR A 556 -8.62 10.75 -31.86
CA THR A 556 -8.76 11.83 -30.89
C THR A 556 -9.84 11.53 -29.85
N THR A 557 -10.98 10.93 -30.26
CA THR A 557 -12.06 10.54 -29.34
C THR A 557 -11.57 9.52 -28.30
N LEU A 558 -10.86 8.47 -28.73
CA LEU A 558 -10.32 7.45 -27.83
C LEU A 558 -9.20 8.02 -26.94
N ALA A 559 -8.30 8.83 -27.49
CA ALA A 559 -7.21 9.46 -26.74
C ALA A 559 -7.75 10.37 -25.61
N ASN A 560 -8.76 11.20 -25.91
CA ASN A 560 -9.41 12.05 -24.92
C ASN A 560 -10.10 11.22 -23.83
N TRP A 561 -10.81 10.16 -24.22
CA TRP A 561 -11.47 9.27 -23.26
C TRP A 561 -10.44 8.56 -22.35
N ILE A 562 -9.35 8.03 -22.90
CA ILE A 562 -8.25 7.43 -22.11
C ILE A 562 -7.69 8.45 -21.12
N SER A 563 -7.40 9.66 -21.58
CA SER A 563 -6.85 10.74 -20.75
C SER A 563 -7.77 11.08 -19.57
N VAL A 564 -9.07 11.24 -19.82
CA VAL A 564 -10.07 11.51 -18.76
C VAL A 564 -10.18 10.35 -17.77
N ASN A 565 -10.15 9.10 -18.23
CA ASN A 565 -10.22 7.94 -17.33
C ASN A 565 -8.98 7.81 -16.45
N ARG A 566 -7.78 8.08 -16.99
CA ARG A 566 -6.55 8.11 -16.19
C ARG A 566 -6.56 9.24 -15.17
N GLN A 567 -6.93 10.45 -15.58
CA GLN A 567 -7.06 11.58 -14.65
C GLN A 567 -8.07 11.28 -13.53
N LYS A 568 -9.17 10.62 -13.86
CA LYS A 568 -10.15 10.18 -12.86
C LYS A 568 -9.55 9.13 -11.92
N ALA A 569 -8.85 8.13 -12.45
CA ALA A 569 -8.21 7.11 -11.63
C ALA A 569 -7.17 7.71 -10.67
N ASP A 570 -6.31 8.60 -11.18
CA ASP A 570 -5.31 9.30 -10.37
C ASP A 570 -5.98 10.19 -9.31
N TYR A 571 -7.07 10.90 -9.65
CA TYR A 571 -7.86 11.67 -8.68
C TYR A 571 -8.49 10.79 -7.60
N ASP A 572 -9.09 9.66 -7.97
CA ASP A 572 -9.73 8.75 -7.02
C ASP A 572 -8.68 8.11 -6.09
N THR A 573 -7.50 7.75 -6.61
CA THR A 573 -6.36 7.27 -5.81
C THR A 573 -5.84 8.36 -4.88
N ARG A 574 -5.67 9.58 -5.38
CA ARG A 574 -5.28 10.74 -4.57
C ARG A 574 -6.26 10.94 -3.43
N LYS A 575 -7.56 11.00 -3.73
CA LYS A 575 -8.61 11.20 -2.73
C LYS A 575 -8.56 10.14 -1.63
N ALA A 576 -8.42 8.87 -1.99
CA ALA A 576 -8.28 7.77 -1.02
C ALA A 576 -7.00 7.91 -0.18
N TRP A 577 -5.92 8.42 -0.77
CA TRP A 577 -4.68 8.74 -0.05
C TRP A 577 -4.88 9.84 0.99
N GLU A 578 -5.58 10.93 0.63
CA GLU A 578 -5.87 12.01 1.57
C GLU A 578 -6.81 11.57 2.70
N GLU A 579 -7.80 10.73 2.38
CA GLU A 579 -8.72 10.14 3.38
C GLU A 579 -7.95 9.29 4.40
N ASN A 580 -6.97 8.49 3.99
CA ASN A 580 -6.15 7.70 4.93
C ASN A 580 -5.36 8.58 5.91
N TRP A 581 -4.79 9.69 5.43
CA TRP A 581 -4.10 10.67 6.29
C TRP A 581 -5.08 11.33 7.25
N HIS A 582 -6.24 11.75 6.75
CA HIS A 582 -7.29 12.35 7.58
C HIS A 582 -7.75 11.42 8.70
N ASP A 583 -8.05 10.15 8.38
CA ASP A 583 -8.46 9.14 9.36
C ASP A 583 -7.39 8.92 10.44
N TYR A 584 -6.10 8.93 10.05
CA TYR A 584 -5.01 8.79 10.99
C TYR A 584 -4.85 10.03 11.88
N VAL A 585 -4.93 11.22 11.31
CA VAL A 585 -4.90 12.49 12.06
C VAL A 585 -6.06 12.56 13.05
N GLU A 586 -7.30 12.25 12.62
CA GLU A 586 -8.46 12.23 13.51
C GLU A 586 -8.25 11.26 14.69
N PHE A 587 -7.68 10.10 14.43
CA PHE A 587 -7.35 9.13 15.48
C PHE A 587 -6.31 9.68 16.47
N LEU A 588 -5.28 10.38 16.00
CA LEU A 588 -4.28 11.03 16.86
C LEU A 588 -4.87 12.18 17.68
N GLU A 589 -5.77 12.97 17.09
CA GLU A 589 -6.51 14.02 17.82
C GLU A 589 -7.37 13.43 18.95
N GLN A 590 -8.05 12.31 18.70
CA GLN A 590 -8.79 11.59 19.73
C GLN A 590 -7.88 11.10 20.86
N GLN A 591 -6.71 10.55 20.51
CA GLN A 591 -5.70 10.16 21.49
C GLN A 591 -5.24 11.35 22.34
N LYS A 592 -4.87 12.47 21.72
CA LYS A 592 -4.50 13.71 22.40
C LYS A 592 -5.59 14.19 23.35
N ALA A 593 -6.85 14.22 22.91
CA ALA A 593 -7.98 14.65 23.72
C ALA A 593 -8.23 13.76 24.95
N LEU A 594 -7.91 12.46 24.87
CA LEU A 594 -8.08 11.52 25.96
C LEU A 594 -6.89 11.46 26.92
N ARG A 595 -5.72 11.92 26.49
CA ARG A 595 -4.46 11.96 27.26
C ARG A 595 -4.14 13.33 27.83
N VAL A 596 -5.15 14.20 28.02
CA VAL A 596 -4.96 15.51 28.66
C VAL A 596 -4.35 15.38 30.05
N PRO A 597 -3.55 16.38 30.52
CA PRO A 597 -2.86 16.31 31.81
C PRO A 597 -3.77 15.87 32.96
N GLY A 598 -3.32 14.85 33.69
CA GLY A 598 -4.05 14.25 34.81
C GLY A 598 -5.00 13.10 34.45
N LYS A 599 -5.10 12.72 33.17
CA LYS A 599 -5.74 11.46 32.76
C LYS A 599 -4.80 10.26 32.79
N LEU A 600 -3.54 10.48 32.41
CA LEU A 600 -2.50 9.48 32.56
C LEU A 600 -2.03 9.42 34.01
N LEU A 601 -1.72 8.22 34.48
CA LEU A 601 -1.08 8.03 35.77
C LEU A 601 0.39 8.44 35.65
N SER A 602 0.90 9.15 36.65
CA SER A 602 2.32 9.50 36.72
C SER A 602 3.16 8.28 37.04
N GLU A 603 4.37 8.22 36.51
CA GLU A 603 5.39 7.23 36.88
C GLU A 603 5.76 7.28 38.36
N VAL A 604 5.55 8.43 39.01
CA VAL A 604 5.66 8.55 40.48
C VAL A 604 4.70 7.58 41.15
N CYS A 605 3.49 7.37 40.61
CA CYS A 605 2.59 6.33 41.12
C CYS A 605 3.25 4.96 40.98
N ALA A 606 3.78 4.61 39.81
CA ALA A 606 4.45 3.32 39.59
C ALA A 606 5.64 3.08 40.53
N LYS A 607 6.44 4.12 40.78
CA LYS A 607 7.61 4.08 41.68
C LYS A 607 7.21 3.95 43.15
N GLU A 608 6.19 4.66 43.59
CA GLU A 608 5.73 4.64 44.98
C GLU A 608 4.99 3.33 45.36
N TYR A 609 4.65 2.46 44.40
CA TYR A 609 4.15 1.11 44.70
C TYR A 609 5.14 0.30 45.55
N GLU A 610 6.44 0.49 45.33
CA GLU A 610 7.51 -0.25 45.99
C GLU A 610 8.01 0.41 47.28
N LEU A 611 7.37 1.51 47.71
CA LEU A 611 7.70 2.20 48.95
C LEU A 611 6.76 1.75 50.09
N PRO A 612 7.23 1.78 51.35
CA PRO A 612 6.38 1.46 52.48
C PRO A 612 5.39 2.61 52.71
N GLU A 613 4.22 2.33 53.32
CA GLU A 613 3.14 3.33 53.51
C GLU A 613 3.63 4.70 54.04
N GLY A 614 4.56 4.71 55.00
CA GLY A 614 5.11 5.94 55.60
C GLY A 614 6.13 6.71 54.74
N ALA A 615 6.48 6.22 53.56
CA ALA A 615 7.40 6.87 52.61
C ALA A 615 6.72 7.29 51.30
N LYS A 616 5.44 6.93 51.10
CA LYS A 616 4.62 7.37 49.97
C LYS A 616 4.25 8.85 50.12
N THR A 617 4.01 9.53 49.01
CA THR A 617 3.57 10.92 49.05
C THR A 617 2.08 10.98 49.37
N ASP A 618 1.71 11.33 50.61
CA ASP A 618 0.32 11.37 51.08
C ASP A 618 -0.66 12.01 50.08
N ALA A 619 -0.29 13.16 49.49
CA ALA A 619 -1.15 13.90 48.56
C ALA A 619 -1.51 13.14 47.27
N LEU A 620 -0.71 12.14 46.88
CA LEU A 620 -0.97 11.31 45.70
C LEU A 620 -1.93 10.16 45.98
N TRP A 621 -1.93 9.64 47.21
CA TRP A 621 -2.63 8.42 47.60
C TRP A 621 -3.92 8.66 48.40
N ILE A 622 -4.21 9.91 48.80
CA ILE A 622 -5.51 10.27 49.37
C ILE A 622 -6.64 10.11 48.35
N LYS A 623 -7.87 10.02 48.85
CA LYS A 623 -9.07 10.07 48.03
C LYS A 623 -9.09 11.31 47.12
N GLY A 624 -9.14 11.08 45.80
CA GLY A 624 -9.05 12.13 44.77
C GLY A 624 -7.62 12.54 44.35
N GLY A 625 -6.58 11.90 44.89
CA GLY A 625 -5.19 12.05 44.46
C GLY A 625 -4.85 11.22 43.21
N ALA A 626 -3.80 11.60 42.48
CA ALA A 626 -3.46 11.01 41.18
C ALA A 626 -3.11 9.51 41.19
N CYS A 627 -2.85 8.88 42.34
CA CYS A 627 -2.59 7.45 42.46
C CYS A 627 -3.75 6.66 43.11
N TYR A 628 -4.90 7.32 43.35
CA TYR A 628 -6.07 6.75 44.03
C TYR A 628 -7.24 6.48 43.06
N ASN A 629 -7.93 5.34 43.22
CA ASN A 629 -9.14 5.00 42.46
C ASN A 629 -10.41 5.35 43.26
N ASP A 630 -11.23 6.26 42.73
CA ASP A 630 -12.44 6.81 43.37
C ASP A 630 -13.71 5.93 43.25
N LYS A 631 -13.58 4.67 42.81
CA LYS A 631 -14.73 3.77 42.58
C LYS A 631 -15.24 3.10 43.84
#